data_AF-A0A4Q9FH56-F1
#
_entry.id   AF-A0A4Q9FH56-F1
#
_cell.length_a   1.000
_cell.length_b   1.000
_cell.length_c   1.000
_cell.angle_alpha   90.00
_cell.angle_beta   90.00
_cell.angle_gamma   90.00
#
_symmetry.space_group_name_H-M   'P 1'
#
loop_
_entity.id
_entity.type
_entity.pdbx_description
1 polymer ?
#
loop_
_entity_poly.entity_id
_entity_poly.type
_entity_poly.pdbx_seq_one_letter_code
_entity_poly.pdbx_strand_id
1 'polypeptide(L)'
;MRSDAQLLQNTDTKNSDAGVLSIYQNQTTGIYDYNFWCSPVGVSIDGTLNANVDFDGTNIHDPADHTDLTNVTSVPYGFIGNSYNGTATQLATYWIFTLISGGGYADWSQELNTGNIPSGYGFTLKGSPNVNNVLDLRGRPNTGDISIDCTFTGVDSDPLSGPTTQVETLTGNPYPSALDLKLFLTDGNGSTSPTGTNNRNILNGEAFFWEQIPVGSHNLADYQGGYSVYTPGDPTNLADNGSYATAPFENYNLDGSVNGPTAGNTQDFTTNMQDDMPLLDKVL
;
A
#
# COMPACT_ATOMS: atom_id res chain seq x y z
N MET A 1 4.55 -17.92 -6.39
CA MET A 1 4.60 -17.28 -7.72
C MET A 1 5.62 -16.17 -7.64
N ARG A 2 6.54 -16.09 -8.59
CA ARG A 2 7.60 -15.06 -8.67
C ARG A 2 7.94 -14.79 -10.13
N SER A 3 8.57 -13.65 -10.43
CA SER A 3 8.95 -13.22 -11.78
C SER A 3 7.74 -13.08 -12.72
N ASP A 4 6.88 -12.10 -12.43
CA ASP A 4 5.68 -11.74 -13.22
C ASP A 4 4.63 -12.87 -13.34
N ALA A 5 4.76 -13.89 -12.50
CA ALA A 5 3.82 -15.00 -12.46
C ALA A 5 2.48 -14.55 -11.86
N GLN A 6 1.44 -14.54 -12.70
CA GLN A 6 0.08 -14.24 -12.30
C GLN A 6 -0.72 -15.50 -11.94
N LEU A 7 -1.58 -15.39 -10.93
CA LEU A 7 -2.66 -16.35 -10.72
C LEU A 7 -3.94 -15.85 -11.40
N LEU A 8 -4.41 -16.60 -12.40
CA LEU A 8 -5.73 -16.40 -12.97
C LEU A 8 -6.59 -17.61 -12.65
N GLN A 9 -7.70 -17.39 -11.95
CA GLN A 9 -8.68 -18.44 -11.67
C GLN A 9 -9.94 -18.19 -12.48
N ASN A 10 -10.28 -19.17 -13.32
CA ASN A 10 -11.45 -19.09 -14.19
C ASN A 10 -12.76 -19.44 -13.45
N THR A 11 -12.63 -20.09 -12.29
CA THR A 11 -13.75 -20.45 -11.41
C THR A 11 -13.33 -20.12 -9.98
N ASP A 12 -14.17 -19.39 -9.25
CA ASP A 12 -14.04 -19.15 -7.81
C ASP A 12 -14.22 -20.48 -7.05
N THR A 13 -13.15 -21.26 -7.01
CA THR A 13 -13.07 -22.50 -6.25
C THR A 13 -12.16 -22.23 -5.07
N LYS A 14 -12.72 -22.34 -3.86
CA LYS A 14 -11.95 -22.23 -2.61
C LYS A 14 -10.76 -23.19 -2.67
N ASN A 15 -9.57 -22.65 -2.41
CA ASN A 15 -8.35 -23.45 -2.30
C ASN A 15 -8.41 -24.35 -1.05
N SER A 16 -7.57 -25.39 -1.02
CA SER A 16 -7.55 -26.41 0.03
C SER A 16 -6.81 -25.97 1.30
N ASP A 17 -6.58 -24.67 1.49
CA ASP A 17 -5.93 -24.10 2.68
C ASP A 17 -4.48 -24.48 2.97
N ALA A 18 -3.83 -25.24 2.10
CA ALA A 18 -2.47 -25.75 2.36
C ALA A 18 -1.36 -24.96 1.64
N GLY A 19 -1.73 -23.92 0.89
CA GLY A 19 -0.83 -23.18 0.02
C GLY A 19 -0.69 -21.72 0.46
N VAL A 20 0.55 -21.25 0.53
CA VAL A 20 0.89 -19.86 0.86
C VAL A 20 1.59 -19.21 -0.33
N LEU A 21 1.12 -18.03 -0.71
CA LEU A 21 1.78 -17.13 -1.64
C LEU A 21 2.89 -16.36 -0.91
N SER A 22 4.02 -16.19 -1.58
CA SER A 22 5.21 -15.49 -1.09
C SER A 22 5.61 -14.45 -2.11
N ILE A 23 5.70 -13.19 -1.68
CA ILE A 23 6.09 -12.04 -2.49
C ILE A 23 7.23 -11.35 -1.78
N TYR A 24 8.38 -11.27 -2.46
CA TYR A 24 9.53 -10.55 -1.94
C TYR A 24 9.41 -9.10 -2.37
N GLN A 25 9.48 -8.18 -1.41
CA GLN A 25 9.44 -6.75 -1.67
C GLN A 25 10.57 -6.06 -0.91
N ASN A 26 11.30 -5.19 -1.60
CA ASN A 26 12.34 -4.39 -0.98
C ASN A 26 11.70 -3.26 -0.19
N GLN A 27 12.10 -3.08 1.07
CA GLN A 27 11.88 -1.80 1.73
C GLN A 27 12.82 -0.79 1.06
N THR A 28 12.25 0.33 0.62
CA THR A 28 12.93 1.33 -0.21
C THR A 28 13.71 2.34 0.64
N THR A 29 13.48 2.34 1.96
CA THR A 29 13.96 3.40 2.84
C THR A 29 14.45 2.90 4.21
N GLY A 30 15.11 3.79 4.98
CA GLY A 30 15.77 3.45 6.23
C GLY A 30 14.85 3.45 7.46
N ILE A 31 15.45 3.29 8.65
CA ILE A 31 14.72 3.16 9.93
C ILE A 31 13.86 4.37 10.31
N TYR A 32 14.09 5.52 9.68
CA TYR A 32 13.33 6.76 9.90
C TYR A 32 12.31 7.01 8.80
N ASP A 33 12.24 6.17 7.78
CA ASP A 33 11.55 6.50 6.56
C ASP A 33 10.36 5.58 6.34
N TYR A 34 9.25 6.13 5.84
CA TYR A 34 8.04 5.35 5.62
C TYR A 34 8.21 4.47 4.38
N ASN A 35 7.72 3.24 4.51
CA ASN A 35 7.36 2.36 3.42
C ASN A 35 5.85 2.14 3.51
N PHE A 36 5.22 1.95 2.36
CA PHE A 36 3.82 1.65 2.24
C PHE A 36 3.70 0.29 1.59
N TRP A 37 2.77 -0.51 2.11
CA TRP A 37 2.59 -1.91 1.76
C TRP A 37 1.11 -2.17 1.55
N CYS A 38 0.78 -3.22 0.82
CA CYS A 38 -0.59 -3.69 0.68
C CYS A 38 -0.77 -4.96 1.51
N SER A 39 -1.85 -5.00 2.29
CA SER A 39 -2.28 -6.15 3.07
C SER A 39 -2.65 -7.32 2.16
N PRO A 40 -1.89 -8.43 2.12
CA PRO A 40 -2.31 -9.64 1.44
C PRO A 40 -3.54 -10.26 2.13
N VAL A 41 -4.20 -11.25 1.49
CA VAL A 41 -5.08 -12.14 2.26
C VAL A 41 -4.26 -12.88 3.29
N GLY A 42 -4.61 -12.68 4.57
CA GLY A 42 -3.93 -13.27 5.71
C GLY A 42 -3.89 -14.80 5.63
N VAL A 43 -2.97 -15.40 6.41
CA VAL A 43 -2.77 -16.85 6.39
C VAL A 43 -3.48 -17.43 7.61
N SER A 44 -4.62 -18.09 7.39
CA SER A 44 -5.25 -18.92 8.42
C SER A 44 -4.38 -20.16 8.71
N ILE A 45 -4.61 -20.81 9.85
CA ILE A 45 -3.92 -22.06 10.18
C ILE A 45 -4.35 -23.14 9.18
N ASP A 46 -3.38 -23.66 8.41
CA ASP A 46 -3.56 -24.73 7.43
C ASP A 46 -4.46 -25.86 7.96
N GLY A 47 -5.47 -26.23 7.17
CA GLY A 47 -6.36 -27.35 7.48
C GLY A 47 -7.34 -27.11 8.64
N THR A 48 -7.40 -25.90 9.20
CA THR A 48 -8.30 -25.56 10.31
C THR A 48 -9.48 -24.72 9.84
N LEU A 49 -9.24 -23.68 9.04
CA LEU A 49 -10.27 -22.70 8.67
C LEU A 49 -10.10 -22.18 7.24
N ASN A 50 -10.99 -22.66 6.34
CA ASN A 50 -11.12 -22.27 4.94
C ASN A 50 -11.75 -20.89 4.74
N ALA A 51 -11.13 -19.88 5.36
CA ALA A 51 -11.51 -18.48 5.25
C ALA A 51 -10.28 -17.59 5.05
N ASN A 52 -10.50 -16.49 4.32
CA ASN A 52 -9.60 -15.34 4.34
C ASN A 52 -9.64 -14.74 5.75
N VAL A 53 -8.47 -14.44 6.29
CA VAL A 53 -8.33 -13.68 7.54
C VAL A 53 -7.63 -12.38 7.22
N ASP A 54 -7.85 -11.38 8.07
CA ASP A 54 -7.16 -10.11 7.95
C ASP A 54 -5.66 -10.30 8.19
N PHE A 55 -4.87 -9.46 7.55
CA PHE A 55 -3.42 -9.43 7.73
C PHE A 55 -3.06 -8.97 9.14
N ASP A 56 -2.01 -9.60 9.68
CA ASP A 56 -1.28 -9.12 10.84
C ASP A 56 0.24 -9.30 10.64
N GLY A 57 1.04 -9.00 11.67
CA GLY A 57 2.49 -9.12 11.60
C GLY A 57 3.00 -10.55 11.31
N THR A 58 2.20 -11.59 11.54
CA THR A 58 2.59 -12.99 11.25
C THR A 58 2.72 -13.26 9.76
N ASN A 59 2.14 -12.41 8.92
CA ASN A 59 2.29 -12.47 7.47
C ASN A 59 3.63 -11.91 6.97
N ILE A 60 4.41 -11.23 7.81
CA ILE A 60 5.69 -10.64 7.42
C ILE A 60 6.82 -11.62 7.78
N HIS A 61 7.59 -12.03 6.78
CA HIS A 61 8.71 -12.95 6.95
C HIS A 61 10.04 -12.31 6.52
N ASP A 62 11.13 -12.81 7.10
CA ASP A 62 12.51 -12.54 6.71
C ASP A 62 13.02 -13.67 5.80
N PRO A 63 13.35 -13.40 4.52
CA PRO A 63 13.99 -14.36 3.63
C PRO A 63 15.23 -15.00 4.25
N ALA A 64 15.41 -16.31 4.08
CA ALA A 64 16.65 -16.98 4.49
C ALA A 64 17.84 -16.62 3.57
N ASP A 65 17.55 -16.28 2.32
CA ASP A 65 18.51 -15.77 1.34
C ASP A 65 17.85 -14.65 0.54
N HIS A 66 18.25 -13.41 0.82
CA HIS A 66 17.73 -12.20 0.18
C HIS A 66 18.23 -11.99 -1.25
N THR A 67 19.24 -12.76 -1.68
CA THR A 67 19.81 -12.68 -3.04
C THR A 67 19.16 -13.67 -4.00
N ASP A 68 18.60 -14.75 -3.47
CA ASP A 68 17.85 -15.74 -4.23
C ASP A 68 16.34 -15.44 -4.19
N LEU A 69 15.90 -14.60 -5.13
CA LEU A 69 14.49 -14.30 -5.33
C LEU A 69 13.68 -15.51 -5.83
N THR A 70 14.23 -16.73 -5.95
CA THR A 70 13.47 -17.96 -6.27
C THR A 70 13.20 -18.86 -5.05
N ASN A 71 13.93 -18.67 -3.96
CA ASN A 71 13.80 -19.47 -2.73
C ASN A 71 12.62 -19.02 -1.85
N VAL A 72 11.71 -19.93 -1.48
CA VAL A 72 10.57 -19.67 -0.57
C VAL A 72 10.87 -19.99 0.90
N THR A 73 12.14 -20.16 1.27
CA THR A 73 12.52 -20.37 2.66
C THR A 73 12.61 -19.02 3.36
N SER A 74 11.78 -18.82 4.36
CA SER A 74 11.77 -17.61 5.20
C SER A 74 11.29 -17.95 6.60
N VAL A 75 11.56 -17.09 7.55
CA VAL A 75 11.10 -17.22 8.95
C VAL A 75 10.22 -16.02 9.29
N PRO A 76 9.24 -16.14 10.20
CA PRO A 76 8.47 -14.98 10.65
C PRO A 76 9.40 -13.88 11.15
N TYR A 77 9.17 -12.65 10.69
CA TYR A 77 9.98 -11.50 11.11
C TYR A 77 9.68 -11.19 12.58
N GLY A 78 10.71 -10.84 13.35
CA GLY A 78 10.52 -10.42 14.74
C GLY A 78 9.87 -9.05 14.83
N PHE A 79 9.25 -8.76 15.98
CA PHE A 79 8.70 -7.42 16.27
C PHE A 79 9.24 -6.87 17.59
N ILE A 80 9.40 -5.55 17.66
CA ILE A 80 9.77 -4.81 18.88
C ILE A 80 8.69 -3.79 19.21
N GLY A 81 7.99 -4.00 20.33
CA GLY A 81 6.82 -3.20 20.72
C GLY A 81 7.13 -1.94 21.54
N ASN A 82 8.34 -1.82 22.10
CA ASN A 82 8.75 -0.73 22.99
C ASN A 82 9.81 0.19 22.37
N SER A 83 9.85 0.26 21.04
CA SER A 83 10.84 1.03 20.29
C SER A 83 10.23 1.63 19.02
N TYR A 84 10.69 2.83 18.67
CA TYR A 84 10.44 3.45 17.36
C TYR A 84 11.45 2.99 16.30
N ASN A 85 12.57 2.41 16.70
CA ASN A 85 13.56 1.88 15.77
C ASN A 85 13.42 0.36 15.66
N GLY A 86 13.36 -0.14 14.42
CA GLY A 86 13.62 -1.53 14.13
C GLY A 86 15.08 -1.90 14.41
N THR A 87 15.34 -3.20 14.53
CA THR A 87 16.67 -3.79 14.56
C THR A 87 16.88 -4.61 13.29
N ALA A 88 18.08 -5.15 13.08
CA ALA A 88 18.36 -5.98 11.90
C ALA A 88 17.44 -7.21 11.79
N THR A 89 16.81 -7.64 12.90
CA THR A 89 15.96 -8.84 12.94
C THR A 89 14.55 -8.58 13.49
N GLN A 90 14.23 -7.32 13.84
CA GLN A 90 12.92 -6.97 14.39
C GLN A 90 12.38 -5.67 13.79
N LEU A 91 11.13 -5.68 13.35
CA LEU A 91 10.40 -4.50 12.90
C LEU A 91 9.79 -3.77 14.09
N ALA A 92 9.80 -2.44 14.05
CA ALA A 92 9.15 -1.63 15.08
C ALA A 92 7.64 -1.65 14.86
N THR A 93 6.94 -2.30 15.78
CA THR A 93 5.47 -2.44 15.77
C THR A 93 4.75 -1.10 15.71
N TYR A 94 5.34 -0.05 16.30
CA TYR A 94 4.72 1.26 16.42
C TYR A 94 4.30 1.84 15.07
N TRP A 95 5.02 1.54 13.99
CA TRP A 95 4.84 2.21 12.70
C TRP A 95 3.88 1.52 11.75
N ILE A 96 3.06 0.60 12.25
CA ILE A 96 2.03 -0.06 11.45
C ILE A 96 0.74 0.73 11.59
N PHE A 97 0.46 1.58 10.60
CA PHE A 97 -0.77 2.36 10.51
C PHE A 97 -1.48 2.12 9.18
N THR A 98 -2.82 2.17 9.19
CA THR A 98 -3.66 2.18 7.98
C THR A 98 -4.46 3.47 7.89
N LEU A 99 -5.00 3.77 6.71
CA LEU A 99 -5.91 4.89 6.48
C LEU A 99 -7.09 4.40 5.65
N ILE A 100 -8.30 4.54 6.18
CA ILE A 100 -9.54 4.11 5.52
C ILE A 100 -10.54 5.25 5.62
N SER A 101 -11.02 5.74 4.48
CA SER A 101 -12.00 6.82 4.39
C SER A 101 -11.60 8.04 5.25
N GLY A 102 -10.30 8.38 5.28
CA GLY A 102 -9.76 9.45 6.12
C GLY A 102 -9.82 10.82 5.47
N GLY A 103 -10.17 11.85 6.23
CA GLY A 103 -10.16 13.26 5.81
C GLY A 103 -8.79 13.93 5.95
N GLY A 104 -7.86 13.34 6.71
CA GLY A 104 -6.52 13.88 6.85
C GLY A 104 -5.60 13.05 7.75
N TYR A 105 -4.52 13.69 8.22
CA TYR A 105 -3.49 13.09 9.05
C TYR A 105 -4.01 12.55 10.40
N ALA A 106 -5.01 13.19 11.00
CA ALA A 106 -5.58 12.74 12.26
C ALA A 106 -6.34 11.40 12.16
N ASP A 107 -6.70 10.96 10.95
CA ASP A 107 -7.51 9.76 10.71
C ASP A 107 -6.68 8.48 10.50
N TRP A 108 -5.34 8.57 10.55
CA TRP A 108 -4.50 7.38 10.54
C TRP A 108 -4.73 6.51 11.79
N SER A 109 -5.06 5.24 11.58
CA SER A 109 -5.30 4.27 12.65
C SER A 109 -4.05 3.41 12.89
N GLN A 110 -3.62 3.30 14.14
CA GLN A 110 -2.51 2.42 14.52
C GLN A 110 -3.00 0.99 14.72
N GLU A 111 -2.46 0.07 13.93
CA GLU A 111 -2.86 -1.34 13.95
C GLU A 111 -1.87 -2.22 14.73
N LEU A 112 -0.63 -1.76 14.93
CA LEU A 112 0.43 -2.57 15.52
C LEU A 112 0.65 -3.88 14.71
N ASN A 113 1.40 -4.84 15.26
CA ASN A 113 1.70 -6.11 14.59
C ASN A 113 0.65 -7.19 14.89
N THR A 114 -0.35 -6.87 15.71
CA THR A 114 -1.45 -7.77 16.11
C THR A 114 -2.81 -7.26 15.63
N GLY A 115 -2.84 -6.11 14.93
CA GLY A 115 -4.05 -5.58 14.33
C GLY A 115 -4.49 -6.43 13.15
N ASN A 116 -5.71 -6.17 12.70
CA ASN A 116 -6.37 -6.92 11.64
C ASN A 116 -6.63 -5.97 10.48
N ILE A 117 -5.71 -5.91 9.53
CA ILE A 117 -5.84 -5.06 8.33
C ILE A 117 -6.50 -5.90 7.23
N PRO A 118 -7.72 -5.59 6.79
CA PRO A 118 -8.36 -6.38 5.76
C PRO A 118 -7.59 -6.33 4.44
N SER A 119 -7.77 -7.35 3.62
CA SER A 119 -7.00 -7.51 2.38
C SER A 119 -7.25 -6.37 1.40
N GLY A 120 -6.19 -5.94 0.71
CA GLY A 120 -6.25 -4.85 -0.25
C GLY A 120 -6.16 -3.45 0.36
N TYR A 121 -6.41 -3.28 1.66
CA TYR A 121 -6.02 -2.05 2.35
C TYR A 121 -4.50 -2.01 2.50
N GLY A 122 -3.93 -0.83 2.52
CA GLY A 122 -2.50 -0.69 2.75
C GLY A 122 -2.17 -0.36 4.20
N PHE A 123 -0.89 -0.47 4.50
CA PHE A 123 -0.33 -0.11 5.79
C PHE A 123 1.06 0.49 5.65
N THR A 124 1.42 1.34 6.60
CA THR A 124 2.76 1.90 6.71
C THR A 124 3.68 0.97 7.50
N LEU A 125 4.97 1.10 7.29
CA LEU A 125 6.00 0.47 8.12
C LEU A 125 7.32 1.24 7.94
N LYS A 126 8.05 1.49 9.02
CA LYS A 126 9.42 2.01 8.92
C LYS A 126 10.39 0.93 8.46
N GLY A 127 11.44 1.36 7.76
CA GLY A 127 12.55 0.49 7.37
C GLY A 127 13.22 -0.19 8.57
N SER A 128 14.09 -1.15 8.28
CA SER A 128 14.98 -1.75 9.27
C SER A 128 16.44 -1.36 8.97
N PRO A 129 17.36 -1.45 9.95
CA PRO A 129 18.79 -1.30 9.68
C PRO A 129 19.39 -2.58 9.07
N ASN A 130 18.56 -3.55 8.68
CA ASN A 130 19.01 -4.74 7.96
C ASN A 130 19.57 -4.30 6.60
N VAL A 131 20.81 -4.68 6.32
CA VAL A 131 21.46 -4.41 5.04
C VAL A 131 20.73 -5.11 3.88
N ASN A 132 20.04 -6.20 4.19
CA ASN A 132 19.20 -6.95 3.28
C ASN A 132 17.73 -6.62 3.59
N ASN A 133 17.30 -5.46 3.13
CA ASN A 133 16.02 -4.83 3.42
C ASN A 133 14.87 -5.47 2.60
N VAL A 134 14.77 -6.80 2.54
CA VAL A 134 13.71 -7.51 1.79
C VAL A 134 12.72 -8.11 2.77
N LEU A 135 11.44 -7.82 2.58
CA LEU A 135 10.35 -8.50 3.27
C LEU A 135 9.76 -9.57 2.37
N ASP A 136 9.40 -10.69 2.96
CA ASP A 136 8.60 -11.73 2.33
C ASP A 136 7.19 -11.66 2.87
N LEU A 137 6.30 -11.01 2.12
CA LEU A 137 4.89 -10.95 2.46
C LEU A 137 4.23 -12.28 2.09
N ARG A 138 3.69 -12.94 3.11
CA ARG A 138 3.00 -14.22 3.01
C ARG A 138 1.50 -14.00 3.05
N GLY A 139 0.82 -14.66 2.13
CA GLY A 139 -0.64 -14.59 2.06
C GLY A 139 -1.25 -15.78 1.38
N ARG A 140 -2.55 -15.74 1.14
CA ARG A 140 -3.25 -16.75 0.36
C ARG A 140 -3.81 -16.13 -0.91
N PRO A 141 -3.92 -16.91 -2.01
CA PRO A 141 -4.75 -16.50 -3.13
C PRO A 141 -6.17 -16.15 -2.69
N ASN A 142 -6.68 -15.00 -3.13
CA ASN A 142 -8.09 -14.66 -3.00
C ASN A 142 -8.85 -15.14 -4.24
N THR A 143 -10.04 -15.70 -4.03
CA THR A 143 -10.94 -16.13 -5.11
C THR A 143 -12.21 -15.27 -5.21
N GLY A 144 -12.43 -14.34 -4.26
CA GLY A 144 -13.57 -13.42 -4.25
C GLY A 144 -13.20 -11.96 -4.52
N ASP A 145 -14.19 -11.07 -4.52
CA ASP A 145 -13.97 -9.63 -4.70
C ASP A 145 -13.29 -9.00 -3.47
N ILE A 146 -12.44 -8.01 -3.71
CA ILE A 146 -11.90 -7.12 -2.67
C ILE A 146 -12.58 -5.78 -2.81
N SER A 147 -13.25 -5.33 -1.75
CA SER A 147 -13.91 -4.03 -1.70
C SER A 147 -13.13 -3.09 -0.80
N ILE A 148 -12.76 -1.94 -1.34
CA ILE A 148 -12.08 -0.85 -0.63
C ILE A 148 -13.09 0.24 -0.35
N ASP A 149 -13.22 0.63 0.92
CA ASP A 149 -14.11 1.72 1.32
C ASP A 149 -13.45 3.08 1.05
N CYS A 150 -14.21 4.00 0.47
CA CYS A 150 -13.84 5.40 0.23
C CYS A 150 -15.06 6.30 0.49
N THR A 151 -15.69 6.16 1.66
CA THR A 151 -16.95 6.82 1.97
C THR A 151 -16.73 8.17 2.63
N PHE A 152 -17.00 9.27 1.91
CA PHE A 152 -17.10 10.60 2.51
C PHE A 152 -18.47 10.78 3.18
N THR A 153 -18.47 11.12 4.47
CA THR A 153 -19.70 11.30 5.26
C THR A 153 -20.39 12.64 5.03
N GLY A 154 -19.81 13.52 4.21
CA GLY A 154 -20.24 14.92 4.05
C GLY A 154 -19.66 15.87 5.10
N VAL A 155 -18.89 15.34 6.05
CA VAL A 155 -18.17 16.10 7.07
C VAL A 155 -16.70 15.75 6.97
N ASP A 156 -15.89 16.79 6.89
CA ASP A 156 -14.43 16.70 6.98
C ASP A 156 -14.02 16.52 8.44
N SER A 157 -13.37 15.40 8.74
CA SER A 157 -12.85 15.04 10.06
C SER A 157 -11.55 15.75 10.41
N ASP A 158 -10.78 16.24 9.43
CA ASP A 158 -9.49 16.91 9.63
C ASP A 158 -9.23 18.03 8.61
N PRO A 159 -9.88 19.20 8.76
CA PRO A 159 -9.82 20.30 7.80
C PRO A 159 -8.48 21.02 7.70
N LEU A 160 -7.47 20.59 8.45
CA LEU A 160 -6.18 21.26 8.50
C LEU A 160 -5.10 20.55 7.67
N SER A 161 -5.22 19.24 7.44
CA SER A 161 -4.12 18.43 6.92
C SER A 161 -4.45 17.56 5.70
N GLY A 162 -5.70 17.55 5.25
CA GLY A 162 -6.15 16.77 4.10
C GLY A 162 -7.27 17.42 3.29
N PRO A 163 -7.96 16.65 2.45
CA PRO A 163 -9.04 17.16 1.63
C PRO A 163 -10.29 17.55 2.42
N THR A 164 -10.93 18.66 2.04
CA THR A 164 -12.09 19.19 2.78
C THR A 164 -13.46 18.71 2.29
N THR A 165 -13.51 17.99 1.16
CA THR A 165 -14.77 17.56 0.52
C THR A 165 -14.72 16.13 -0.03
N GLN A 166 -13.74 15.34 0.38
CA GLN A 166 -13.50 13.97 -0.06
C GLN A 166 -12.72 13.23 1.03
N VAL A 167 -12.48 11.93 0.84
CA VAL A 167 -11.70 11.10 1.76
C VAL A 167 -10.65 10.34 0.98
N GLU A 168 -9.60 9.92 1.68
CA GLU A 168 -8.52 9.10 1.16
C GLU A 168 -8.53 7.71 1.81
N THR A 169 -8.24 6.70 1.01
CA THR A 169 -7.97 5.35 1.51
C THR A 169 -6.63 4.84 0.99
N LEU A 170 -5.79 4.36 1.91
CA LEU A 170 -4.56 3.64 1.59
C LEU A 170 -4.91 2.21 1.17
N THR A 171 -4.55 1.84 -0.06
CA THR A 171 -4.91 0.56 -0.69
C THR A 171 -3.79 0.11 -1.63
N GLY A 172 -3.82 -1.08 -2.20
CA GLY A 172 -2.84 -1.49 -3.19
C GLY A 172 -3.18 -2.82 -3.84
N ASN A 173 -2.22 -3.39 -4.58
CA ASN A 173 -2.32 -4.74 -5.10
C ASN A 173 -1.77 -5.77 -4.09
N PRO A 174 -2.60 -6.60 -3.45
CA PRO A 174 -2.12 -7.62 -2.53
C PRO A 174 -1.47 -8.84 -3.21
N TYR A 175 -1.49 -8.89 -4.55
CA TYR A 175 -1.08 -10.04 -5.35
C TYR A 175 -0.08 -9.67 -6.45
N PRO A 176 0.76 -10.61 -6.89
CA PRO A 176 1.33 -10.57 -8.23
C PRO A 176 0.17 -10.79 -9.19
N SER A 177 -0.46 -9.72 -9.63
CA SER A 177 -1.59 -9.74 -10.55
C SER A 177 -1.39 -8.67 -11.61
N ALA A 178 -1.86 -8.93 -12.83
CA ALA A 178 -1.86 -7.97 -13.93
C ALA A 178 -2.93 -6.87 -13.76
N LEU A 179 -3.16 -6.42 -12.52
CA LEU A 179 -4.02 -5.29 -12.25
C LEU A 179 -3.33 -4.04 -12.80
N ASP A 180 -3.93 -3.51 -13.85
CA ASP A 180 -3.51 -2.28 -14.50
C ASP A 180 -4.17 -1.09 -13.77
N LEU A 181 -3.35 -0.15 -13.29
CA LEU A 181 -3.81 1.00 -12.51
C LEU A 181 -4.73 1.92 -13.33
N LYS A 182 -4.43 2.09 -14.62
CA LYS A 182 -5.26 2.87 -15.53
C LYS A 182 -6.62 2.22 -15.67
N LEU A 183 -6.68 0.90 -15.89
CA LEU A 183 -7.94 0.17 -15.99
C LEU A 183 -8.70 0.20 -14.66
N PHE A 184 -8.02 0.05 -13.52
CA PHE A 184 -8.64 0.14 -12.20
C PHE A 184 -9.34 1.49 -11.97
N LEU A 185 -8.66 2.62 -12.25
CA LEU A 185 -9.19 3.97 -12.04
C LEU A 185 -10.25 4.35 -13.07
N THR A 186 -10.17 3.80 -14.29
CA THR A 186 -11.11 4.11 -15.38
C THR A 186 -12.27 3.13 -15.49
N ASP A 187 -12.31 2.10 -14.65
CA ASP A 187 -13.36 1.11 -14.67
C ASP A 187 -14.76 1.75 -14.52
N GLY A 188 -15.69 1.25 -15.33
CA GLY A 188 -17.00 1.86 -15.56
C GLY A 188 -17.04 2.90 -16.69
N ASN A 189 -15.94 3.18 -17.42
CA ASN A 189 -15.96 4.10 -18.56
C ASN A 189 -16.95 3.68 -19.65
N GLY A 190 -17.87 4.58 -20.01
CA GLY A 190 -18.87 4.34 -21.06
C GLY A 190 -20.04 3.43 -20.66
N SER A 191 -20.05 2.92 -19.41
CA SER A 191 -21.16 2.15 -18.85
C SER A 191 -21.90 2.98 -17.79
N THR A 192 -23.22 3.06 -17.90
CA THR A 192 -24.09 3.53 -16.80
C THR A 192 -24.67 2.35 -16.01
N SER A 193 -24.36 1.12 -16.38
CA SER A 193 -24.81 -0.08 -15.70
C SER A 193 -23.77 -0.46 -14.65
N PRO A 194 -24.15 -0.71 -13.38
CA PRO A 194 -23.22 -1.19 -12.36
C PRO A 194 -22.68 -2.57 -12.77
N THR A 195 -21.44 -2.62 -13.23
CA THR A 195 -20.73 -3.87 -13.57
C THR A 195 -20.18 -4.58 -12.33
N GLY A 196 -20.39 -4.03 -11.13
CA GLY A 196 -19.82 -4.52 -9.87
C GLY A 196 -18.68 -3.64 -9.37
N THR A 197 -18.03 -2.88 -10.25
CA THR A 197 -17.10 -1.79 -9.95
C THR A 197 -17.38 -0.66 -10.95
N ASN A 198 -17.45 0.57 -10.47
CA ASN A 198 -17.75 1.80 -11.23
C ASN A 198 -16.78 2.87 -10.73
N ASN A 199 -15.51 2.48 -10.60
CA ASN A 199 -14.51 3.21 -9.83
C ASN A 199 -14.40 4.66 -10.31
N ARG A 200 -14.45 4.89 -11.63
CA ARG A 200 -14.43 6.24 -12.22
C ARG A 200 -15.55 7.17 -11.75
N ASN A 201 -16.69 6.62 -11.32
CA ASN A 201 -17.85 7.39 -10.87
C ASN A 201 -17.85 7.63 -9.34
N ILE A 202 -16.96 6.97 -8.61
CA ILE A 202 -16.86 7.04 -7.14
C ILE A 202 -15.58 7.76 -6.73
N LEU A 203 -14.48 7.40 -7.38
CA LEU A 203 -13.15 7.96 -7.18
C LEU A 203 -12.98 9.23 -7.99
N ASN A 204 -12.06 10.08 -7.57
CA ASN A 204 -11.68 11.29 -8.31
C ASN A 204 -10.82 10.98 -9.56
N GLY A 205 -10.39 9.72 -9.70
CA GLY A 205 -9.57 9.26 -10.83
C GLY A 205 -8.08 9.53 -10.65
N GLU A 206 -7.60 9.71 -9.43
CA GLU A 206 -6.19 9.96 -9.12
C GLU A 206 -5.64 8.91 -8.14
N ALA A 207 -4.36 8.63 -8.28
CA ALA A 207 -3.60 7.79 -7.36
C ALA A 207 -2.39 8.56 -6.84
N PHE A 208 -2.13 8.44 -5.54
CA PHE A 208 -1.10 9.19 -4.84
C PHE A 208 0.01 8.27 -4.35
N PHE A 209 1.26 8.70 -4.50
CA PHE A 209 2.45 7.98 -4.03
C PHE A 209 3.33 8.92 -3.21
N TRP A 210 3.53 8.58 -1.94
CA TRP A 210 4.37 9.29 -1.01
C TRP A 210 5.84 9.14 -1.35
N GLU A 211 6.52 10.28 -1.34
CA GLU A 211 7.94 10.37 -1.57
C GLU A 211 8.54 11.30 -0.53
N GLN A 212 9.76 10.97 -0.09
CA GLN A 212 10.36 11.66 1.04
C GLN A 212 11.88 11.75 0.93
N ILE A 213 12.42 12.79 1.56
CA ILE A 213 13.85 12.95 1.78
C ILE A 213 14.19 12.31 3.12
N PRO A 214 15.26 11.49 3.20
CA PRO A 214 15.75 10.97 4.46
C PRO A 214 16.24 12.11 5.37
N VAL A 215 15.52 12.37 6.46
CA VAL A 215 15.84 13.42 7.45
C VAL A 215 16.42 12.88 8.75
N GLY A 216 16.29 11.58 9.01
CA GLY A 216 16.84 10.94 10.20
C GLY A 216 16.05 11.17 11.50
N SER A 217 14.75 11.44 11.40
CA SER A 217 13.88 11.74 12.55
C SER A 217 12.55 11.00 12.49
N HIS A 218 11.98 10.74 13.67
CA HIS A 218 10.61 10.22 13.83
C HIS A 218 9.58 11.31 14.08
N ASN A 219 10.02 12.56 14.28
CA ASN A 219 9.08 13.65 14.50
C ASN A 219 8.50 14.09 13.16
N LEU A 220 7.17 14.10 13.03
CA LEU A 220 6.48 14.51 11.81
C LEU A 220 6.96 15.87 11.28
N ALA A 221 7.16 16.83 12.18
CA ALA A 221 7.56 18.19 11.80
C ALA A 221 8.97 18.29 11.19
N ASP A 222 9.80 17.25 11.36
CA ASP A 222 11.12 17.18 10.75
C ASP A 222 11.06 16.55 9.34
N TYR A 223 9.95 15.87 8.97
CA TYR A 223 9.84 15.25 7.65
C TYR A 223 9.79 16.29 6.55
N GLN A 224 10.39 15.89 5.43
CA GLN A 224 10.27 16.57 4.17
C GLN A 224 9.86 15.54 3.11
N GLY A 225 8.68 15.73 2.53
CA GLY A 225 8.08 14.76 1.62
C GLY A 225 6.81 15.29 0.97
N GLY A 226 6.18 14.50 0.13
CA GLY A 226 4.94 14.84 -0.54
C GLY A 226 4.44 13.72 -1.43
N TYR A 227 3.29 13.90 -2.05
CA TYR A 227 2.69 12.90 -2.92
C TYR A 227 2.90 13.25 -4.39
N SER A 228 3.43 12.32 -5.17
CA SER A 228 3.29 12.34 -6.61
C SER A 228 1.90 11.84 -6.99
N VAL A 229 1.40 12.31 -8.13
CA VAL A 229 0.02 12.06 -8.56
C VAL A 229 0.02 11.41 -9.92
N TYR A 230 -0.61 10.25 -10.01
CA TYR A 230 -0.97 9.62 -11.27
C TYR A 230 -2.40 9.93 -11.66
N THR A 231 -2.60 10.29 -12.92
CA THR A 231 -3.93 10.46 -13.53
C THR A 231 -4.00 9.58 -14.78
N PRO A 232 -5.02 8.71 -14.92
CA PRO A 232 -5.11 7.78 -16.04
C PRO A 232 -5.42 8.49 -17.35
N GLY A 233 -4.85 7.97 -18.43
CA GLY A 233 -5.15 8.38 -19.80
C GLY A 233 -6.49 7.82 -20.30
N ASP A 234 -6.80 8.04 -21.57
CA ASP A 234 -8.00 7.48 -22.21
C ASP A 234 -7.95 5.94 -22.20
N PRO A 235 -8.90 5.25 -21.52
CA PRO A 235 -8.93 3.78 -21.46
C PRO A 235 -9.14 3.11 -22.82
N THR A 236 -9.61 3.83 -23.84
CA THR A 236 -9.77 3.31 -25.20
C THR A 236 -8.50 3.42 -26.04
N ASN A 237 -7.49 4.15 -25.56
CA ASN A 237 -6.22 4.34 -26.23
C ASN A 237 -5.09 3.63 -25.45
N LEU A 238 -4.61 2.50 -25.98
CA LEU A 238 -3.50 1.74 -25.36
C LEU A 238 -2.16 2.48 -25.35
N ALA A 239 -1.99 3.53 -26.15
CA ALA A 239 -0.76 4.34 -26.17
C ALA A 239 -0.82 5.52 -25.20
N ASP A 240 -1.97 5.80 -24.58
CA ASP A 240 -2.13 6.88 -23.61
C ASP A 240 -2.05 6.31 -22.19
N ASN A 241 -0.87 6.37 -21.60
CA ASN A 241 -0.63 5.86 -20.25
C ASN A 241 -1.05 6.84 -19.15
N GLY A 242 -1.59 8.00 -19.50
CA GLY A 242 -1.90 9.07 -18.55
C GLY A 242 -0.72 9.98 -18.24
N SER A 243 -0.82 10.69 -17.12
CA SER A 243 0.18 11.66 -16.66
C SER A 243 0.62 11.37 -15.24
N TYR A 244 1.88 11.72 -14.95
CA TYR A 244 2.44 11.65 -13.61
C TYR A 244 3.02 13.01 -13.23
N ALA A 245 2.52 13.56 -12.13
CA ALA A 245 3.04 14.79 -11.53
C ALA A 245 3.99 14.42 -10.39
N THR A 246 5.23 14.91 -10.45
CA THR A 246 6.23 14.71 -9.40
C THR A 246 5.81 15.33 -8.07
N ALA A 247 6.09 14.63 -6.96
CA ALA A 247 5.81 15.11 -5.61
C ALA A 247 6.52 16.44 -5.31
N PRO A 248 5.82 17.50 -4.88
CA PRO A 248 6.43 18.64 -4.21
C PRO A 248 6.82 18.24 -2.79
N PHE A 249 8.08 18.46 -2.41
CA PHE A 249 8.55 18.19 -1.06
C PHE A 249 8.21 19.35 -0.13
N GLU A 250 7.28 19.08 0.76
CA GLU A 250 6.79 19.98 1.78
C GLU A 250 7.31 19.59 3.16
N ASN A 251 7.33 20.56 4.06
CA ASN A 251 7.50 20.34 5.49
C ASN A 251 6.13 20.32 6.16
N TYR A 252 6.05 19.75 7.35
CA TYR A 252 4.77 19.53 8.04
C TYR A 252 4.75 20.14 9.45
N ASN A 253 3.56 20.49 9.92
CA ASN A 253 3.28 20.73 11.32
C ASN A 253 2.99 19.39 12.01
N LEU A 254 2.92 19.37 13.36
CA LEU A 254 2.61 18.16 14.11
C LEU A 254 1.17 17.64 13.89
N ASP A 255 0.29 18.48 13.37
CA ASP A 255 -1.07 18.12 12.96
C ASP A 255 -1.15 17.62 11.50
N GLY A 256 -0.02 17.52 10.80
CA GLY A 256 0.05 17.09 9.41
C GLY A 256 -0.25 18.18 8.38
N SER A 257 -0.59 19.40 8.80
CA SER A 257 -0.75 20.52 7.87
C SER A 257 0.59 20.95 7.26
N VAL A 258 0.58 21.43 6.02
CA VAL A 258 1.79 21.91 5.33
C VAL A 258 2.38 23.13 6.04
N ASN A 259 3.69 23.11 6.26
CA ASN A 259 4.46 24.11 6.99
C ASN A 259 5.56 24.71 6.12
N GLY A 260 5.21 25.72 5.33
CA GLY A 260 6.17 26.50 4.56
C GLY A 260 6.10 26.25 3.04
N PRO A 261 7.09 26.74 2.29
CA PRO A 261 7.14 26.58 0.84
C PRO A 261 7.78 25.25 0.43
N THR A 262 7.40 24.77 -0.75
CA THR A 262 8.01 23.60 -1.40
C THR A 262 9.53 23.73 -1.48
N ALA A 263 10.24 22.74 -0.92
CA ALA A 263 11.71 22.71 -0.85
C ALA A 263 12.37 22.10 -2.11
N GLY A 264 11.58 21.54 -3.01
CA GLY A 264 12.00 20.89 -4.25
C GLY A 264 10.95 19.88 -4.70
N ASN A 265 11.24 19.16 -5.78
CA ASN A 265 10.39 18.05 -6.24
C ASN A 265 11.20 16.77 -6.30
N THR A 266 10.50 15.64 -6.26
CA THR A 266 11.12 14.35 -6.56
C THR A 266 11.53 14.20 -8.03
N GLN A 267 12.22 13.08 -8.33
CA GLN A 267 12.57 12.67 -9.68
C GLN A 267 11.33 12.25 -10.49
N ASP A 268 11.32 12.54 -11.78
CA ASP A 268 10.27 12.09 -12.69
C ASP A 268 10.35 10.56 -12.92
N PHE A 269 9.31 9.84 -12.49
CA PHE A 269 9.15 8.39 -12.64
C PHE A 269 8.16 7.98 -13.75
N THR A 270 7.80 8.88 -14.67
CA THR A 270 6.87 8.62 -15.78
C THR A 270 7.15 7.33 -16.58
N THR A 271 8.40 6.87 -16.67
CA THR A 271 8.76 5.64 -17.38
C THR A 271 8.44 4.34 -16.62
N ASN A 272 8.26 4.40 -15.29
CA ASN A 272 8.11 3.22 -14.44
C ASN A 272 6.66 2.80 -14.21
N MET A 273 5.69 3.60 -14.63
CA MET A 273 4.26 3.32 -14.40
C MET A 273 3.56 2.70 -15.61
N GLN A 274 4.32 2.10 -16.52
CA GLN A 274 3.79 1.67 -17.82
C GLN A 274 3.09 0.31 -17.80
N ASP A 275 3.27 -0.56 -16.79
CA ASP A 275 2.82 -1.95 -16.92
C ASP A 275 2.31 -2.67 -15.64
N ASP A 276 2.29 -2.06 -14.45
CA ASP A 276 1.77 -2.73 -13.23
C ASP A 276 1.20 -1.71 -12.23
N MET A 277 0.14 -2.05 -11.49
CA MET A 277 -0.24 -1.32 -10.26
C MET A 277 0.92 -1.38 -9.27
N PRO A 278 1.66 -0.29 -9.04
CA PRO A 278 2.57 -0.24 -7.90
C PRO A 278 1.73 -0.27 -6.62
N LEU A 279 2.40 -0.47 -5.48
CA LEU A 279 1.79 -0.18 -4.18
C LEU A 279 1.25 1.25 -4.23
N LEU A 280 -0.08 1.36 -4.14
CA LEU A 280 -0.78 2.65 -4.09
C LEU A 280 -0.65 3.16 -2.66
N ASP A 281 -0.39 4.45 -2.48
CA ASP A 281 -0.32 4.98 -1.11
C ASP A 281 -1.66 5.52 -0.69
N LYS A 282 -2.38 6.20 -1.59
CA LYS A 282 -3.79 6.55 -1.38
C LYS A 282 -4.53 6.65 -2.71
N VAL A 283 -5.83 6.37 -2.65
CA VAL A 283 -6.78 6.65 -3.73
C VAL A 283 -7.86 7.57 -3.16
N LEU A 284 -8.27 8.55 -3.98
CA LEU A 284 -9.27 9.58 -3.68
C LEU A 284 -10.60 9.31 -4.39
#